data_AF-A0A8T9T451-F1
#
_entry.id   AF-A0A8T9T451-F1
#
_cell.length_a   1.000
_cell.length_b   1.000
_cell.length_c   1.000
_cell.angle_alpha   90.00
_cell.angle_beta   90.00
_cell.angle_gamma   90.00
#
_symmetry.space_group_name_H-M   'P 1'
#
loop_
_entity.id
_entity.type
_entity.pdbx_description
1 polymer ?
#
loop_
_entity_poly.entity_id
_entity_poly.type
_entity_poly.pdbx_seq_one_letter_code
_entity_poly.pdbx_strand_id
1 'polypeptide(L)'
;MFGTNSANRKQPGFKKFADAATQHVDGDNWDLNWVDWDNDRHGDGWMPVMNIGVASWRNHLRDRIDKVIKDYHVDSYFMDIAGLWENNPQADMYEGTRRLVTDLAQRHPGVLPIAEMHYDALMGVFPLTQVPRYPLYPSGFYTYVDSYNHLSHPAPGTGSTGVHEYGFSKPRAVSATQRPIPTITFADDTFDKYREQVAQDIQAAKARKVE
;
A
#
# COMPACT_ATOMS: atom_id res chain seq x y z
N MET A 1 5.40 -5.50 3.90
CA MET A 1 4.07 -4.87 3.87
C MET A 1 3.56 -4.78 5.30
N PHE A 2 3.00 -3.65 5.69
CA PHE A 2 2.50 -3.37 7.03
C PHE A 2 1.14 -2.67 6.92
N GLY A 3 0.11 -3.24 7.54
CA GLY A 3 -1.21 -2.62 7.67
C GLY A 3 -1.11 -1.30 8.44
N THR A 4 -1.18 -0.17 7.74
CA THR A 4 -0.95 1.15 8.35
C THR A 4 -2.12 1.58 9.23
N ASN A 5 -3.34 1.25 8.79
CA ASN A 5 -4.56 1.82 9.34
C ASN A 5 -5.53 0.75 9.86
N SER A 6 -5.08 -0.47 10.13
CA SER A 6 -5.96 -1.51 10.69
C SER A 6 -5.22 -2.45 11.63
N ALA A 7 -5.93 -2.95 12.63
CA ALA A 7 -5.40 -3.96 13.55
C ALA A 7 -6.49 -4.93 14.00
N ASN A 8 -6.15 -6.22 14.06
CA ASN A 8 -7.07 -7.24 14.56
C ASN A 8 -7.19 -7.17 16.10
N ARG A 9 -8.42 -6.92 16.59
CA ARG A 9 -8.75 -6.82 18.04
C ARG A 9 -8.40 -8.06 18.85
N LYS A 10 -8.35 -9.23 18.21
CA LYS A 10 -8.03 -10.52 18.84
C LYS A 10 -6.52 -10.77 18.98
N GLN A 11 -5.67 -9.93 18.37
CA GLN A 11 -4.23 -10.07 18.51
C GLN A 11 -3.81 -9.85 19.97
N PRO A 12 -2.94 -10.70 20.56
CA PRO A 12 -2.53 -10.57 21.96
C PRO A 12 -1.96 -9.19 22.33
N GLY A 13 -1.35 -8.50 21.37
CA GLY A 13 -0.77 -7.17 21.55
C GLY A 13 -1.76 -6.00 21.46
N PHE A 14 -3.01 -6.21 21.02
CA PHE A 14 -3.94 -5.14 20.67
C PHE A 14 -4.16 -4.13 21.79
N LYS A 15 -4.28 -4.60 23.04
CA LYS A 15 -4.48 -3.76 24.23
C LYS A 15 -3.42 -2.67 24.42
N LYS A 16 -2.22 -2.83 23.83
CA LYS A 16 -1.12 -1.86 23.93
C LYS A 16 -1.33 -0.60 23.08
N PHE A 17 -2.24 -0.65 22.11
CA PHE A 17 -2.50 0.41 21.15
C PHE A 17 -3.99 0.56 20.83
N ALA A 18 -4.87 0.02 21.68
CA ALA A 18 -6.32 0.07 21.49
C ALA A 18 -6.87 1.51 21.56
N ASP A 19 -6.15 2.43 22.20
CA ASP A 19 -6.45 3.86 22.28
C ASP A 19 -6.36 4.58 20.92
N ALA A 20 -5.69 3.96 19.94
CA ALA A 20 -5.59 4.49 18.58
C ALA A 20 -6.73 4.05 17.66
N ALA A 21 -7.72 3.30 18.16
CA ALA A 21 -8.92 2.98 17.38
C ALA A 21 -9.68 4.28 17.05
N THR A 22 -9.93 4.48 15.76
CA THR A 22 -10.54 5.69 15.22
C THR A 22 -12.04 5.66 15.45
N GLN A 23 -12.59 6.84 15.74
CA GLN A 23 -14.02 7.09 15.77
C GLN A 23 -14.34 8.17 14.74
N HIS A 24 -15.53 8.09 14.15
CA HIS A 24 -16.13 9.18 13.40
C HIS A 24 -16.39 10.38 14.32
N VAL A 25 -16.65 11.54 13.72
CA VAL A 25 -16.83 12.80 14.46
C VAL A 25 -18.02 12.77 15.45
N ASP A 26 -19.00 11.91 15.20
CA ASP A 26 -20.17 11.67 16.06
C ASP A 26 -19.93 10.65 17.17
N GLY A 27 -18.74 10.03 17.21
CA GLY A 27 -18.34 9.06 18.23
C GLY A 27 -18.54 7.60 17.84
N ASP A 28 -19.08 7.31 16.65
CA ASP A 28 -19.21 5.94 16.16
C ASP A 28 -17.85 5.33 15.86
N ASN A 29 -17.66 4.04 16.18
CA ASN A 29 -16.42 3.34 15.86
C ASN A 29 -16.27 3.23 14.35
N TRP A 30 -15.10 3.59 13.83
CA TRP A 30 -14.79 3.35 12.44
C TRP A 30 -14.10 2.00 12.27
N ASP A 31 -14.84 1.04 11.74
CA ASP A 31 -14.36 -0.31 11.49
C ASP A 31 -14.20 -0.58 9.99
N LEU A 32 -13.05 -1.16 9.64
CA LEU A 32 -12.73 -1.71 8.34
C LEU A 32 -13.51 -3.01 8.15
N ASN A 33 -14.65 -2.92 7.44
CA ASN A 33 -15.60 -4.01 7.24
C ASN A 33 -15.94 -4.28 5.76
N TRP A 34 -15.16 -3.69 4.84
CA TRP A 34 -15.41 -3.75 3.40
C TRP A 34 -14.32 -4.46 2.61
N VAL A 35 -13.21 -4.84 3.26
CA VAL A 35 -12.09 -5.52 2.61
C VAL A 35 -12.18 -7.02 2.86
N ASP A 36 -11.88 -7.79 1.84
CA ASP A 36 -11.82 -9.25 1.84
C ASP A 36 -10.41 -9.67 1.40
N TRP A 37 -9.52 -9.92 2.35
CA TRP A 37 -8.13 -10.31 2.07
C TRP A 37 -7.95 -11.83 1.93
N ASP A 38 -8.90 -12.65 2.40
CA ASP A 38 -8.84 -14.11 2.32
C ASP A 38 -9.75 -14.72 1.24
N ASN A 39 -10.53 -13.88 0.55
CA ASN A 39 -11.39 -14.22 -0.59
C ASN A 39 -12.54 -15.16 -0.21
N ASP A 40 -12.93 -15.19 1.07
CA ASP A 40 -14.08 -15.95 1.56
C ASP A 40 -15.43 -15.25 1.28
N ARG A 41 -15.38 -14.00 0.78
CA ARG A 41 -16.52 -13.11 0.48
C ARG A 41 -17.43 -12.82 1.67
N HIS A 42 -16.96 -13.13 2.86
CA HIS A 42 -17.63 -12.89 4.12
C HIS A 42 -17.13 -11.62 4.81
N GLY A 43 -16.05 -11.02 4.27
CA GLY A 43 -15.42 -9.81 4.78
C GLY A 43 -14.60 -10.14 6.02
N ASP A 44 -13.31 -9.81 5.97
CA ASP A 44 -12.41 -10.01 7.10
C ASP A 44 -12.83 -9.08 8.23
N GLY A 45 -13.51 -9.66 9.23
CA GLY A 45 -14.46 -8.93 10.06
C GLY A 45 -13.93 -7.67 10.76
N TRP A 46 -14.82 -6.67 10.92
CA TRP A 46 -14.78 -5.47 11.77
C TRP A 46 -13.45 -5.23 12.52
N MET A 47 -12.39 -4.87 11.79
CA MET A 47 -11.14 -4.43 12.39
C MET A 47 -11.17 -2.92 12.57
N PRO A 48 -10.83 -2.37 13.74
CA PRO A 48 -10.79 -0.93 13.94
C PRO A 48 -9.82 -0.29 12.95
N VAL A 49 -10.27 0.80 12.35
CA VAL A 49 -9.38 1.71 11.65
C VAL A 49 -8.48 2.37 12.69
N MET A 50 -7.17 2.32 12.47
CA MET A 50 -6.17 2.79 13.42
C MET A 50 -5.64 4.17 13.03
N ASN A 51 -5.59 5.10 13.99
CA ASN A 51 -5.06 6.44 13.83
C ASN A 51 -3.54 6.44 14.04
N ILE A 52 -2.77 6.52 12.95
CA ILE A 52 -1.30 6.62 12.95
C ILE A 52 -0.75 7.91 13.61
N GLY A 53 -1.60 8.92 13.80
CA GLY A 53 -1.30 10.09 14.62
C GLY A 53 -1.14 9.75 16.11
N VAL A 54 -1.79 8.68 16.60
CA VAL A 54 -1.72 8.27 18.00
C VAL A 54 -0.41 7.51 18.27
N ALA A 55 0.29 7.89 19.33
CA ALA A 55 1.66 7.46 19.58
C ALA A 55 1.79 5.95 19.84
N SER A 56 0.83 5.33 20.53
CA SER A 56 0.86 3.90 20.84
C SER A 56 0.89 3.04 19.57
N TRP A 57 0.02 3.34 18.61
CA TRP A 57 -0.03 2.66 17.32
C TRP A 57 1.18 2.99 16.44
N ARG A 58 1.54 4.28 16.34
CA ARG A 58 2.73 4.68 15.56
C ARG A 58 4.00 4.01 16.04
N ASN A 59 4.23 3.98 17.35
CA ASN A 59 5.40 3.34 17.94
C ASN A 59 5.36 1.82 17.70
N HIS A 60 4.19 1.20 17.82
CA HIS A 60 4.02 -0.21 17.49
C HIS A 60 4.44 -0.52 16.05
N LEU A 61 3.88 0.21 15.07
CA LEU A 61 4.24 0.05 13.66
C LEU A 61 5.72 0.29 13.41
N ARG A 62 6.28 1.38 13.94
CA ARG A 62 7.71 1.69 13.83
C ARG A 62 8.57 0.53 14.30
N ASP A 63 8.31 0.00 15.50
CA ASP A 63 9.16 -1.04 16.09
C ASP A 63 9.06 -2.35 15.30
N ARG A 64 7.91 -2.64 14.68
CA ARG A 64 7.75 -3.78 13.77
C ARG A 64 8.51 -3.58 12.47
N ILE A 65 8.45 -2.39 11.88
CA ILE A 65 9.17 -2.07 10.63
C ILE A 65 10.68 -2.08 10.88
N ASP A 66 11.13 -1.41 11.95
CA ASP A 66 12.54 -1.36 12.38
C ASP A 66 13.12 -2.76 12.58
N LYS A 67 12.36 -3.66 13.23
CA LYS A 67 12.77 -5.06 13.40
C LYS A 67 12.94 -5.76 12.05
N VAL A 68 11.99 -5.63 11.13
CA VAL A 68 12.07 -6.28 9.82
C VAL A 68 13.25 -5.76 9.01
N ILE A 69 13.50 -4.46 9.04
CA ILE A 69 14.67 -3.86 8.37
C ILE A 69 15.98 -4.42 8.96
N LYS A 70 16.09 -4.49 10.29
CA LYS A 70 17.30 -5.00 10.96
C LYS A 70 17.55 -6.48 10.72
N ASP A 71 16.50 -7.29 10.76
CA ASP A 71 16.61 -8.75 10.69
C ASP A 71 16.81 -9.24 9.24
N TYR A 72 16.20 -8.55 8.26
CA TYR A 72 16.15 -9.01 6.87
C TYR A 72 16.85 -8.08 5.88
N HIS A 73 17.32 -6.91 6.31
CA HIS A 73 18.07 -5.96 5.50
C HIS A 73 17.34 -5.56 4.20
N VAL A 74 16.02 -5.36 4.29
CA VAL A 74 15.21 -4.95 3.14
C VAL A 74 15.53 -3.51 2.72
N ASP A 75 15.54 -3.26 1.41
CA ASP A 75 15.78 -1.92 0.85
C ASP A 75 14.56 -1.00 0.93
N SER A 76 13.39 -1.54 1.27
CA SER A 76 12.15 -0.79 1.33
C SER A 76 11.14 -1.41 2.27
N TYR A 77 10.15 -0.62 2.70
CA TYR A 77 8.96 -1.11 3.39
C TYR A 77 7.70 -0.51 2.77
N PHE A 78 6.66 -1.35 2.71
CA PHE A 78 5.38 -0.98 2.13
C PHE A 78 4.33 -0.76 3.22
N MET A 79 3.66 0.39 3.16
CA MET A 79 2.61 0.84 4.04
C MET A 79 1.26 0.66 3.34
N ASP A 80 0.58 -0.39 3.75
CA ASP A 80 -0.72 -0.79 3.25
C ASP A 80 -1.80 0.16 3.78
N ILE A 81 -2.71 0.59 2.93
CA ILE A 81 -3.81 1.52 3.21
C ILE A 81 -3.33 2.95 3.59
N ALA A 82 -2.07 3.29 3.33
CA ALA A 82 -1.44 4.54 3.78
C ALA A 82 -2.03 5.87 3.23
N GLY A 83 -3.09 5.82 2.43
CA GLY A 83 -3.88 6.98 1.98
C GLY A 83 -5.23 7.14 2.69
N LEU A 84 -5.59 6.23 3.60
CA LEU A 84 -6.80 6.34 4.39
C LEU A 84 -6.63 7.42 5.46
N TRP A 85 -7.55 8.38 5.46
CA TRP A 85 -7.51 9.54 6.33
C TRP A 85 -8.92 9.89 6.80
N GLU A 86 -9.04 10.29 8.06
CA GLU A 86 -10.26 10.84 8.67
C GLU A 86 -9.87 12.07 9.48
N ASN A 87 -10.76 13.06 9.51
CA ASN A 87 -10.64 14.18 10.43
C ASN A 87 -10.96 13.73 11.86
N ASN A 88 -9.99 13.11 12.52
CA ASN A 88 -10.18 12.50 13.83
C ASN A 88 -9.58 13.36 14.97
N PRO A 89 -10.31 13.59 16.08
CA PRO A 89 -9.87 14.47 17.15
C PRO A 89 -8.71 13.93 18.00
N GLN A 90 -8.39 12.62 17.93
CA GLN A 90 -7.33 12.04 18.77
C GLN A 90 -5.95 12.50 18.31
N ALA A 91 -5.71 12.57 17.00
CA ALA A 91 -4.45 13.02 16.41
C ALA A 91 -4.56 13.19 14.90
N ASP A 92 -3.69 14.05 14.35
CA ASP A 92 -3.51 14.22 12.91
C ASP A 92 -2.77 13.01 12.29
N MET A 93 -3.45 12.31 11.37
CA MET A 93 -2.90 11.14 10.69
C MET A 93 -1.76 11.49 9.72
N TYR A 94 -1.80 12.64 9.04
CA TYR A 94 -0.71 13.06 8.15
C TYR A 94 0.58 13.28 8.95
N GLU A 95 0.49 14.02 10.04
CA GLU A 95 1.64 14.28 10.90
C GLU A 95 2.15 12.99 11.56
N GLY A 96 1.24 12.07 11.91
CA GLY A 96 1.58 10.72 12.35
C GLY A 96 2.43 9.96 11.33
N THR A 97 1.98 9.92 10.08
CA THR A 97 2.68 9.26 8.97
C THR A 97 4.03 9.92 8.69
N ARG A 98 4.09 11.25 8.61
CA ARG A 98 5.33 12.00 8.41
C ARG A 98 6.36 11.71 9.50
N ARG A 99 5.92 11.68 10.77
CA ARG A 99 6.79 11.35 11.92
C ARG A 99 7.30 9.91 11.83
N LEU A 100 6.42 8.95 11.54
CA LEU A 100 6.81 7.54 11.40
C LEU A 100 7.92 7.38 10.35
N VAL A 101 7.69 7.92 9.15
CA VAL A 101 8.62 7.80 8.04
C VAL A 101 9.94 8.53 8.32
N THR A 102 9.89 9.74 8.86
CA THR A 102 11.09 10.50 9.24
C THR A 102 11.94 9.75 10.27
N ASP A 103 11.29 9.19 11.28
CA ASP A 103 11.93 8.46 12.38
C ASP A 103 12.55 7.13 11.90
N LEU A 104 11.92 6.45 10.94
CA LEU A 104 12.49 5.27 10.28
C LEU A 104 13.67 5.64 9.36
N ALA A 105 13.56 6.72 8.58
CA ALA A 105 14.63 7.19 7.70
C ALA A 105 15.88 7.63 8.48
N GLN A 106 15.72 8.20 9.68
CA GLN A 106 16.83 8.53 10.57
C GLN A 106 17.55 7.29 11.11
N ARG A 107 16.81 6.20 11.40
CA ARG A 107 17.40 4.94 11.88
C ARG A 107 17.99 4.10 10.75
N HIS A 108 17.39 4.16 9.57
CA HIS A 108 17.73 3.33 8.41
C HIS A 108 17.88 4.20 7.16
N PRO A 109 18.95 5.03 7.06
CA PRO A 109 19.18 5.85 5.89
C PRO A 109 19.25 4.99 4.62
N GLY A 110 18.50 5.38 3.58
CA GLY A 110 18.46 4.67 2.30
C GLY A 110 17.34 3.63 2.16
N VAL A 111 16.64 3.27 3.24
CA VAL A 111 15.49 2.37 3.16
C VAL A 111 14.24 3.16 2.71
N LEU A 112 13.66 2.74 1.59
CA LEU A 112 12.59 3.48 0.91
C LEU A 112 11.20 3.21 1.53
N PRO A 113 10.45 4.24 1.96
CA PRO A 113 9.04 4.10 2.29
C PRO A 113 8.18 4.04 1.02
N ILE A 114 7.24 3.10 0.96
CA ILE A 114 6.30 2.94 -0.16
C ILE A 114 4.88 2.92 0.38
N ALA A 115 3.95 3.62 -0.27
CA ALA A 115 2.53 3.61 0.09
C ALA A 115 1.69 2.78 -0.90
N GLU A 116 0.63 2.13 -0.42
CA GLU A 116 -0.37 1.53 -1.32
C GLU A 116 -1.08 2.62 -2.13
N MET A 117 -1.70 3.55 -1.43
CA MET A 117 -2.42 4.69 -1.98
C MET A 117 -2.02 5.97 -1.26
N HIS A 118 -2.33 7.11 -1.87
CA HIS A 118 -2.01 8.41 -1.31
C HIS A 118 -3.04 9.48 -1.70
N TYR A 119 -3.01 10.58 -0.95
CA TYR A 119 -3.53 11.90 -1.30
C TYR A 119 -2.34 12.87 -1.46
N ASP A 120 -2.63 14.13 -1.81
CA ASP A 120 -1.66 15.12 -2.28
C ASP A 120 -0.56 15.39 -1.26
N ALA A 121 -0.93 15.61 0.00
CA ALA A 121 0.03 15.91 1.07
C ALA A 121 1.03 14.76 1.30
N LEU A 122 0.62 13.51 1.07
CA LEU A 122 1.48 12.33 1.24
C LEU A 122 2.57 12.22 0.17
N MET A 123 2.50 12.98 -0.93
CA MET A 123 3.60 13.07 -1.89
C MET A 123 4.86 13.69 -1.28
N GLY A 124 4.73 14.47 -0.20
CA GLY A 124 5.86 14.97 0.58
C GLY A 124 6.47 13.93 1.53
N VAL A 125 5.91 12.72 1.59
CA VAL A 125 6.31 11.67 2.54
C VAL A 125 6.73 10.39 1.82
N PHE A 126 5.96 9.96 0.81
CA PHE A 126 6.23 8.75 0.05
C PHE A 126 6.71 9.08 -1.37
N PRO A 127 7.94 8.69 -1.72
CA PRO A 127 8.47 8.87 -3.08
C PRO A 127 7.96 7.82 -4.08
N LEU A 128 7.32 6.74 -3.60
CA LEU A 128 6.83 5.65 -4.44
C LEU A 128 5.48 5.13 -3.95
N THR A 129 4.53 4.89 -4.88
CA THR A 129 3.19 4.37 -4.54
C THR A 129 2.69 3.28 -5.48
N GLN A 130 1.63 2.54 -5.11
CA GLN A 130 0.97 1.56 -5.98
C GLN A 130 -0.17 2.11 -6.84
N VAL A 131 -0.63 3.33 -6.56
CA VAL A 131 -1.75 3.94 -7.27
C VAL A 131 -1.31 5.26 -7.88
N PRO A 132 -1.14 5.33 -9.22
CA PRO A 132 -0.89 6.61 -9.88
C PRO A 132 -2.09 7.56 -9.68
N ARG A 133 -1.79 8.84 -9.45
CA ARG A 133 -2.80 9.90 -9.29
C ARG A 133 -2.69 10.97 -10.37
N TYR A 134 -3.70 11.84 -10.40
CA TYR A 134 -3.79 13.03 -11.26
C TYR A 134 -3.61 12.75 -12.77
N PRO A 135 -4.43 11.88 -13.39
CA PRO A 135 -4.30 11.57 -14.82
C PRO A 135 -4.46 12.78 -15.74
N LEU A 136 -5.17 13.84 -15.28
CA LEU A 136 -5.35 15.09 -16.01
C LEU A 136 -4.19 16.09 -15.80
N TYR A 137 -3.32 15.86 -14.82
CA TYR A 137 -2.12 16.67 -14.59
C TYR A 137 -0.93 15.77 -14.17
N PRO A 138 -0.41 14.95 -15.10
CA PRO A 138 0.62 13.95 -14.76
C PRO A 138 1.92 14.56 -14.21
N SER A 139 2.29 15.77 -14.66
CA SER A 139 3.46 16.47 -14.12
C SER A 139 3.27 16.90 -12.67
N GLY A 140 2.03 17.09 -12.20
CA GLY A 140 1.77 17.31 -10.78
C GLY A 140 2.14 16.11 -9.92
N PHE A 141 2.05 14.89 -10.46
CA PHE A 141 2.40 13.65 -9.75
C PHE A 141 3.85 13.23 -9.99
N TYR A 142 4.18 12.92 -11.26
CA TYR A 142 5.42 12.27 -11.66
C TYR A 142 6.68 13.14 -11.55
N THR A 143 6.54 14.43 -11.25
CA THR A 143 7.70 15.28 -10.92
C THR A 143 8.27 14.96 -9.54
N TYR A 144 7.43 14.46 -8.62
CA TYR A 144 7.78 14.32 -7.21
C TYR A 144 7.72 12.88 -6.71
N VAL A 145 6.87 12.06 -7.31
CA VAL A 145 6.55 10.71 -6.86
C VAL A 145 6.50 9.79 -8.07
N ASP A 146 7.00 8.56 -7.94
CA ASP A 146 6.82 7.52 -8.94
C ASP A 146 5.73 6.53 -8.47
N SER A 147 5.24 5.69 -9.38
CA SER A 147 4.28 4.66 -9.05
C SER A 147 4.54 3.37 -9.81
N TYR A 148 4.20 2.25 -9.22
CA TYR A 148 3.97 1.00 -9.94
C TYR A 148 2.47 0.68 -9.94
N ASN A 149 2.02 -0.33 -10.68
CA ASN A 149 0.61 -0.67 -10.69
C ASN A 149 0.20 -1.35 -9.38
N HIS A 150 -1.06 -1.13 -9.01
CA HIS A 150 -1.69 -1.71 -7.84
C HIS A 150 -1.64 -3.25 -7.88
N LEU A 151 -1.55 -3.89 -6.72
CA LEU A 151 -1.55 -5.36 -6.60
C LEU A 151 -2.78 -6.04 -7.24
N SER A 152 -3.89 -5.32 -7.44
CA SER A 152 -5.07 -5.80 -8.16
C SER A 152 -4.96 -5.68 -9.68
N HIS A 153 -3.76 -5.39 -10.20
CA HIS A 153 -3.52 -5.41 -11.64
C HIS A 153 -3.73 -6.84 -12.17
N PRO A 154 -4.51 -7.04 -13.24
CA PRO A 154 -4.82 -8.37 -13.76
C PRO A 154 -3.55 -9.08 -14.26
N ALA A 155 -3.38 -10.32 -13.83
CA ALA A 155 -2.30 -11.19 -14.30
C ALA A 155 -2.44 -11.52 -15.79
N PRO A 156 -1.32 -11.71 -16.52
CA PRO A 156 -1.35 -12.25 -17.88
C PRO A 156 -2.20 -13.52 -18.00
N GLY A 157 -2.84 -13.71 -19.16
CA GLY A 157 -3.74 -14.83 -19.39
C GLY A 157 -5.19 -14.54 -18.99
N THR A 158 -5.67 -15.19 -17.93
CA THR A 158 -7.08 -15.15 -17.51
C THR A 158 -7.51 -13.80 -16.96
N GLY A 159 -6.57 -12.94 -16.59
CA GLY A 159 -6.87 -11.65 -15.99
C GLY A 159 -7.23 -11.70 -14.52
N SER A 160 -6.94 -12.82 -13.85
CA SER A 160 -7.09 -12.97 -12.40
C SER A 160 -6.32 -11.87 -11.67
N THR A 161 -6.94 -11.24 -10.68
CA THR A 161 -6.30 -10.30 -9.75
C THR A 161 -5.81 -11.00 -8.48
N GLY A 162 -5.75 -12.34 -8.48
CA GLY A 162 -5.38 -13.13 -7.32
C GLY A 162 -6.44 -13.06 -6.23
N VAL A 163 -6.02 -12.70 -5.01
CA VAL A 163 -6.90 -12.60 -3.84
C VAL A 163 -7.66 -11.28 -3.75
N HIS A 164 -7.48 -10.35 -4.71
CA HIS A 164 -8.13 -9.04 -4.67
C HIS A 164 -9.59 -9.06 -5.13
N GLU A 165 -10.39 -8.13 -4.61
CA GLU A 165 -11.85 -8.12 -4.79
C GLU A 165 -12.28 -7.88 -6.25
N TYR A 166 -11.37 -7.41 -7.10
CA TYR A 166 -11.61 -7.22 -8.53
C TYR A 166 -11.81 -8.53 -9.31
N GLY A 167 -11.43 -9.68 -8.74
CA GLY A 167 -11.62 -11.01 -9.32
C GLY A 167 -10.89 -11.21 -10.65
N PHE A 168 -11.56 -10.87 -11.75
CA PHE A 168 -11.04 -11.03 -13.11
C PHE A 168 -11.25 -9.76 -13.94
N SER A 169 -10.21 -9.30 -14.62
CA SER A 169 -10.25 -8.12 -15.49
C SER A 169 -9.34 -8.31 -16.69
N LYS A 170 -9.62 -7.61 -17.80
CA LYS A 170 -8.81 -7.76 -19.02
C LYS A 170 -7.34 -7.34 -18.75
N PRO A 171 -6.36 -8.24 -18.95
CA PRO A 171 -4.94 -7.89 -18.85
C PRO A 171 -4.59 -6.75 -19.79
N ARG A 172 -3.72 -5.85 -19.35
CA ARG A 172 -3.15 -4.78 -20.18
C ARG A 172 -1.67 -5.07 -20.38
N ALA A 173 -1.26 -5.24 -21.63
CA ALA A 173 0.14 -5.44 -21.94
C ALA A 173 0.97 -4.22 -21.51
N VAL A 174 2.20 -4.47 -21.08
CA VAL A 174 3.17 -3.43 -20.75
C VAL A 174 3.45 -2.56 -21.99
N SER A 175 3.22 -1.26 -21.86
CA SER A 175 3.59 -0.30 -22.91
C SER A 175 4.97 0.32 -22.64
N ALA A 176 5.78 0.51 -23.68
CA ALA A 176 7.06 1.21 -23.59
C ALA A 176 6.92 2.69 -23.16
N THR A 177 5.72 3.27 -23.31
CA THR A 177 5.40 4.67 -22.97
C THR A 177 4.61 4.81 -21.66
N GLN A 178 4.29 3.71 -20.96
CA GLN A 178 3.57 3.84 -19.71
C GLN A 178 4.45 4.49 -18.64
N ARG A 179 3.88 5.46 -17.92
CA ARG A 179 4.58 6.17 -16.85
C ARG A 179 4.80 5.29 -15.61
N PRO A 180 3.78 4.57 -15.08
CA PRO A 180 4.02 3.68 -13.95
C PRO A 180 5.10 2.64 -14.27
N ILE A 181 5.91 2.32 -13.28
CA ILE A 181 6.86 1.21 -13.32
C ILE A 181 6.09 -0.06 -13.71
N PRO A 182 6.49 -0.76 -14.79
CA PRO A 182 5.84 -1.98 -15.21
C PRO A 182 5.73 -2.99 -14.06
N THR A 183 4.54 -3.50 -13.86
CA THR A 183 4.21 -4.46 -12.80
C THR A 183 3.59 -5.67 -13.45
N ILE A 184 4.01 -6.86 -13.01
CA ILE A 184 3.47 -8.13 -13.47
C ILE A 184 2.89 -8.84 -12.25
N THR A 185 1.61 -9.13 -12.30
CA THR A 185 0.93 -9.97 -11.31
C THR A 185 1.04 -11.43 -11.74
N PHE A 186 1.24 -12.32 -10.79
CA PHE A 186 1.24 -13.76 -11.02
C PHE A 186 0.09 -14.38 -10.23
N ALA A 187 -0.79 -15.08 -10.92
CA ALA A 187 -1.90 -15.83 -10.34
C ALA A 187 -2.13 -17.15 -11.09
N ASP A 188 -2.55 -18.19 -10.38
CA ASP A 188 -2.94 -19.50 -10.92
C ASP A 188 -1.93 -20.05 -11.96
N ASP A 189 -2.34 -20.11 -13.23
CA ASP A 189 -1.61 -20.69 -14.35
C ASP A 189 -0.76 -19.70 -15.16
N THR A 190 -0.52 -18.50 -14.61
CA THR A 190 0.32 -17.45 -15.24
C THR A 190 1.70 -18.01 -15.63
N PHE A 191 2.35 -18.76 -14.73
CA PHE A 191 3.68 -19.33 -14.98
C PHE A 191 3.66 -20.46 -16.01
N ASP A 192 2.64 -21.32 -15.98
CA ASP A 192 2.66 -22.55 -16.76
C ASP A 192 2.13 -22.34 -18.18
N LYS A 193 1.05 -21.56 -18.34
CA LYS A 193 0.36 -21.39 -19.64
C LYS A 193 0.66 -20.05 -20.30
N TYR A 194 0.97 -19.01 -19.52
CA TYR A 194 1.06 -17.63 -20.03
C TYR A 194 2.47 -17.04 -19.94
N ARG A 195 3.50 -17.89 -19.78
CA ARG A 195 4.92 -17.49 -19.75
C ARG A 195 5.36 -16.63 -20.94
N GLU A 196 4.80 -16.86 -22.12
CA GLU A 196 5.16 -16.10 -23.33
C GLU A 196 4.65 -14.65 -23.23
N GLN A 197 3.46 -14.45 -22.68
CA GLN A 197 2.93 -13.11 -22.42
C GLN A 197 3.75 -12.39 -21.34
N VAL A 198 4.10 -13.09 -20.25
CA VAL A 198 5.02 -12.57 -19.23
C VAL A 198 6.36 -12.16 -19.86
N ALA A 199 6.93 -13.01 -20.73
CA ALA A 199 8.19 -12.70 -21.40
C ALA A 199 8.07 -11.48 -22.32
N GLN A 200 6.95 -11.32 -23.03
CA GLN A 200 6.68 -10.13 -23.84
C GLN A 200 6.61 -8.86 -22.97
N ASP A 201 5.90 -8.92 -21.85
CA ASP A 201 5.80 -7.80 -20.91
C ASP A 201 7.17 -7.43 -20.31
N ILE A 202 8.02 -8.42 -20.00
CA ILE A 202 9.41 -8.20 -19.55
C ILE A 202 10.24 -7.52 -20.64
N GLN A 203 10.13 -7.95 -21.90
CA GLN A 203 10.86 -7.32 -23.00
C GLN A 203 10.40 -5.88 -23.23
N ALA A 204 9.09 -5.63 -23.20
CA ALA A 204 8.53 -4.29 -23.29
C ALA A 204 8.99 -3.39 -22.12
N ALA A 205 9.04 -3.93 -20.91
CA ALA A 205 9.54 -3.24 -19.72
C ALA A 205 11.03 -2.87 -19.85
N LYS A 206 11.86 -3.74 -20.41
CA LYS A 206 13.29 -3.46 -20.68
C LYS A 206 13.51 -2.42 -21.77
N ALA A 207 12.60 -2.36 -22.74
CA ALA A 207 12.62 -1.36 -23.80
C ALA A 207 11.97 -0.02 -23.39
N ARG A 208 11.49 0.09 -22.14
CA ARG A 208 10.82 1.29 -21.63
C ARG A 208 11.76 2.48 -21.69
N LYS A 209 11.33 3.53 -22.39
CA LYS A 209 12.03 4.82 -22.50
C LYS A 209 11.21 5.83 -21.70
N VAL A 210 11.44 5.88 -20.39
CA VAL A 210 10.87 6.97 -19.59
C VAL A 210 11.95 8.02 -19.44
N GLU A 211 11.67 9.21 -19.98
CA GLU A 211 12.39 10.44 -19.64
C GLU A 211 12.02 10.92 -18.26
#